data_AF-A0A373FHG9-F1
#
_entry.id   AF-A0A373FHG9-F1
#
_cell.length_a   1.000
_cell.length_b   1.000
_cell.length_c   1.000
_cell.angle_alpha   90.00
_cell.angle_beta   90.00
_cell.angle_gamma   90.00
#
_symmetry.space_group_name_H-M   'P 1'
#
loop_
_entity.id
_entity.type
_entity.pdbx_description
1 polymer ?
#
loop_
_entity_poly.entity_id
_entity_poly.type
_entity_poly.pdbx_seq_one_letter_code
_entity_poly.pdbx_strand_id
1 'polypeptide(L)'
;MKKSLLPLALACVMAAVTGMAHAEKADSAKPMNIEADALRHDELKQTSVFTGNVVMTKGSIVLRGARLDVRQDAEGYQYGVIQAEPGKRAFFRQKRDTQPGQAEEFIEGEGETIEYDGKADIVKFIRRGEMRRYRGGQLNDQVTGSIIVYNNITDVYTVDGQKTSGGLPSSSVGQGGRVRATMAPREGTPGAQPKPASPETPLRPSMTLGGEKAEEKK
;
A
#
# COMPACT_ATOMS: atom_id res chain seq x y z
N MET A 1 66.25 -1.97 -25.58
CA MET A 1 65.38 -1.34 -24.57
C MET A 1 63.97 -1.90 -24.73
N LYS A 2 63.61 -2.95 -23.98
CA LYS A 2 62.28 -3.60 -24.08
C LYS A 2 61.42 -3.06 -22.94
N LYS A 3 60.58 -2.06 -23.22
CA LYS A 3 59.64 -1.52 -22.23
C LYS A 3 58.44 -2.47 -22.17
N SER A 4 58.31 -3.18 -21.05
CA SER A 4 57.20 -4.08 -20.75
C SER A 4 55.91 -3.26 -20.60
N LEU A 5 54.97 -3.45 -21.51
CA LEU A 5 53.63 -2.86 -21.48
C LEU A 5 52.60 -3.79 -20.80
N LEU A 6 53.06 -4.80 -20.06
CA LEU A 6 52.17 -5.80 -19.46
C LEU A 6 51.34 -5.38 -18.22
N PRO A 7 51.60 -4.30 -17.44
CA PRO A 7 50.86 -4.12 -16.19
C PRO A 7 49.56 -3.32 -16.36
N LEU A 8 49.30 -2.71 -17.52
CA LEU A 8 48.11 -1.85 -17.70
C LEU A 8 46.87 -2.61 -18.21
N ALA A 9 47.05 -3.79 -18.81
CA ALA A 9 45.92 -4.59 -19.31
C ALA A 9 45.21 -5.39 -18.21
N LEU A 10 45.86 -5.62 -17.06
CA LEU A 10 45.29 -6.42 -15.96
C LEU A 10 44.39 -5.61 -15.02
N ALA A 11 44.48 -4.28 -15.02
CA ALA A 11 43.66 -3.41 -14.17
C ALA A 11 42.25 -3.16 -14.73
N CYS A 12 42.01 -3.34 -16.03
CA CYS A 12 40.69 -3.13 -16.63
C CYS A 12 39.76 -4.36 -16.58
N VAL A 13 40.27 -5.56 -16.27
CA VAL A 13 39.45 -6.78 -16.23
C VAL A 13 38.75 -6.97 -14.88
N MET A 14 39.25 -6.36 -13.79
CA MET A 14 38.61 -6.47 -12.46
C MET A 14 37.43 -5.51 -12.23
N ALA A 15 37.13 -4.59 -13.15
CA ALA A 15 36.01 -3.67 -12.99
C ALA A 15 34.66 -4.21 -13.49
N ALA A 16 34.62 -5.41 -14.08
CA ALA A 16 33.42 -5.96 -14.74
C ALA A 16 32.57 -6.90 -13.88
N VAL A 17 32.88 -7.08 -12.59
CA VAL A 17 32.11 -7.94 -11.65
C VAL A 17 31.42 -7.10 -10.57
N THR A 18 30.95 -5.90 -10.90
CA THR A 18 29.90 -5.26 -10.09
C THR A 18 28.62 -6.00 -10.39
N GLY A 19 28.23 -6.86 -9.45
CA GLY A 19 27.15 -7.83 -9.58
C GLY A 19 25.91 -7.26 -10.27
N MET A 20 25.35 -8.07 -11.17
CA MET A 20 23.94 -7.98 -11.48
C MET A 20 23.21 -8.18 -10.16
N ALA A 21 22.90 -7.07 -9.48
CA ALA A 21 21.90 -7.04 -8.45
C ALA A 21 20.58 -7.37 -9.17
N HIS A 22 20.31 -8.66 -9.32
CA HIS A 22 18.94 -9.10 -9.49
C HIS A 22 18.21 -8.48 -8.31
N ALA A 23 17.33 -7.53 -8.61
CA ALA A 23 16.31 -7.10 -7.67
C ALA A 23 15.50 -8.37 -7.39
N GLU A 24 15.95 -9.14 -6.40
CA GLU A 24 15.32 -10.37 -6.01
C GLU A 24 13.98 -9.95 -5.44
N LYS A 25 12.96 -10.16 -6.27
CA LYS A 25 11.58 -9.86 -5.98
C LYS A 25 11.15 -10.77 -4.84
N ALA A 26 11.46 -10.33 -3.63
CA ALA A 26 11.67 -11.20 -2.49
C ALA A 26 10.41 -11.99 -2.14
N ASP A 27 9.23 -11.43 -2.40
CA ASP A 27 7.93 -12.01 -2.08
C ASP A 27 7.45 -13.05 -3.09
N SER A 28 7.75 -12.89 -4.39
CA SER A 28 7.22 -13.78 -5.43
C SER A 28 7.72 -15.22 -5.30
N ALA A 29 8.94 -15.40 -4.77
CA ALA A 29 9.55 -16.70 -4.50
C ALA A 29 9.19 -17.28 -3.11
N LYS A 30 8.50 -16.53 -2.25
CA LYS A 30 8.10 -17.04 -0.92
C LYS A 30 6.91 -17.99 -1.04
N PRO A 31 6.76 -18.92 -0.09
CA PRO A 31 5.57 -19.75 0.03
C PRO A 31 4.30 -18.90 0.18
N MET A 32 3.20 -19.38 -0.42
CA MET A 32 1.87 -18.83 -0.24
C MET A 32 1.14 -19.63 0.83
N ASN A 33 0.78 -18.97 1.92
CA ASN A 33 -0.02 -19.55 3.00
C ASN A 33 -1.41 -18.90 2.98
N ILE A 34 -2.45 -19.72 3.15
CA ILE A 34 -3.84 -19.25 3.17
C ILE A 34 -4.56 -19.88 4.36
N GLU A 35 -5.13 -19.04 5.20
CA GLU A 35 -6.02 -19.40 6.30
C GLU A 35 -7.44 -18.99 5.94
N ALA A 36 -8.41 -19.89 6.16
CA ALA A 36 -9.83 -19.67 5.87
C ALA A 36 -10.69 -20.70 6.62
N ASP A 37 -12.00 -20.44 6.68
CA ASP A 37 -12.96 -21.36 7.32
C ASP A 37 -13.21 -22.63 6.47
N ALA A 38 -13.13 -22.52 5.14
CA ALA A 38 -13.30 -23.64 4.22
C ALA A 38 -12.44 -23.50 2.94
N LEU A 39 -12.08 -24.66 2.37
CA LEU A 39 -11.35 -24.80 1.11
C LEU A 39 -12.07 -25.80 0.20
N ARG A 40 -12.24 -25.42 -1.07
CA ARG A 40 -12.59 -26.32 -2.17
C ARG A 40 -11.50 -26.28 -3.24
N HIS A 41 -10.91 -27.43 -3.54
CA HIS A 41 -9.91 -27.57 -4.59
C HIS A 41 -10.43 -28.44 -5.74
N ASP A 42 -10.18 -28.01 -6.98
CA ASP A 42 -10.50 -28.74 -8.21
C ASP A 42 -9.19 -28.94 -8.99
N GLU A 43 -8.63 -30.14 -8.87
CA GLU A 43 -7.37 -30.56 -9.52
C GLU A 43 -7.49 -30.52 -11.05
N LEU A 44 -8.64 -30.88 -11.61
CA LEU A 44 -8.82 -30.90 -13.06
C LEU A 44 -8.75 -29.48 -13.64
N LYS A 45 -9.30 -28.51 -12.91
CA LYS A 45 -9.29 -27.09 -13.31
C LYS A 45 -8.09 -26.32 -12.77
N GLN A 46 -7.27 -26.91 -11.89
CA GLN A 46 -6.19 -26.24 -11.18
C GLN A 46 -6.68 -24.97 -10.46
N THR A 47 -7.83 -25.06 -9.80
CA THR A 47 -8.43 -23.94 -9.05
C THR A 47 -8.69 -24.29 -7.59
N SER A 48 -8.49 -23.32 -6.71
CA SER A 48 -8.74 -23.42 -5.28
C SER A 48 -9.61 -22.25 -4.84
N VAL A 49 -10.64 -22.53 -4.05
CA VAL A 49 -11.57 -21.54 -3.53
C VAL A 49 -11.54 -21.61 -2.01
N PHE A 50 -11.14 -20.52 -1.38
CA PHE A 50 -11.13 -20.33 0.06
C PHE A 50 -12.27 -19.40 0.45
N THR A 51 -13.02 -19.75 1.49
CA THR A 51 -14.17 -18.96 1.95
C THR A 51 -14.21 -18.85 3.46
N GLY A 52 -14.62 -17.69 3.95
CA GLY A 52 -14.75 -17.37 5.36
C GLY A 52 -13.42 -16.91 5.96
N ASN A 53 -13.41 -15.69 6.51
CA ASN A 53 -12.26 -15.08 7.20
C ASN A 53 -10.90 -15.29 6.50
N VAL A 54 -10.85 -15.10 5.19
CA VAL A 54 -9.68 -15.45 4.40
C VAL A 54 -8.52 -14.51 4.70
N VAL A 55 -7.37 -15.07 5.03
CA VAL A 55 -6.08 -14.38 5.14
C VAL A 55 -5.06 -15.13 4.31
N MET A 56 -4.55 -14.50 3.25
CA MET A 56 -3.44 -15.01 2.44
C MET A 56 -2.18 -14.20 2.74
N THR A 57 -1.07 -14.89 2.96
CA THR A 57 0.25 -14.30 3.12
C THR A 57 1.25 -14.91 2.14
N LYS A 58 2.04 -14.07 1.48
CA LYS A 58 3.14 -14.50 0.60
C LYS A 58 4.32 -13.54 0.73
N GLY A 59 5.34 -13.93 1.50
CA GLY A 59 6.41 -13.00 1.89
C GLY A 59 5.85 -11.83 2.71
N SER A 60 6.04 -10.60 2.23
CA SER A 60 5.48 -9.38 2.81
C SER A 60 4.04 -9.09 2.37
N ILE A 61 3.53 -9.80 1.35
CA ILE A 61 2.18 -9.61 0.83
C ILE A 61 1.18 -10.19 1.83
N VAL A 62 0.18 -9.39 2.20
CA VAL A 62 -0.96 -9.78 3.03
C VAL A 62 -2.23 -9.39 2.31
N LEU A 63 -3.17 -10.32 2.25
CA LEU A 63 -4.43 -10.15 1.55
C LEU A 63 -5.56 -10.74 2.37
N ARG A 64 -6.65 -9.98 2.55
CA ARG A 64 -7.75 -10.34 3.45
C ARG A 64 -9.10 -10.11 2.78
N GLY A 65 -10.03 -11.04 2.97
CA GLY A 65 -11.37 -10.95 2.41
C GLY A 65 -12.31 -12.05 2.88
N ALA A 66 -13.51 -12.11 2.29
CA ALA A 66 -14.49 -13.15 2.56
C ALA A 66 -14.27 -14.41 1.73
N ARG A 67 -13.76 -14.25 0.51
CA ARG A 67 -13.52 -15.32 -0.44
C ARG A 67 -12.28 -15.02 -1.27
N LEU A 68 -11.46 -16.03 -1.51
CA LEU A 68 -10.31 -15.99 -2.40
C LEU A 68 -10.42 -17.15 -3.39
N ASP A 69 -10.49 -16.82 -4.68
CA ASP A 69 -10.38 -17.76 -5.78
C ASP A 69 -8.93 -17.70 -6.32
N VAL A 70 -8.19 -18.81 -6.21
CA VAL A 70 -6.83 -18.96 -6.74
C VAL A 70 -6.87 -19.89 -7.95
N ARG A 71 -6.17 -19.51 -9.02
CA ARG A 71 -5.90 -20.39 -10.16
C ARG A 71 -4.42 -20.37 -10.49
N GLN A 72 -3.91 -21.48 -11.01
CA GLN A 72 -2.54 -21.57 -11.53
C GLN A 72 -2.61 -21.87 -13.03
N ASP A 73 -1.76 -21.22 -13.82
CA ASP A 73 -1.61 -21.56 -15.24
C ASP A 73 -0.57 -22.67 -15.47
N ALA A 74 -0.45 -23.10 -16.72
CA ALA A 74 0.47 -24.17 -17.11
C ALA A 74 1.96 -23.81 -16.90
N GLU A 75 2.29 -22.51 -16.85
CA GLU A 75 3.63 -22.02 -16.58
C GLU A 75 3.92 -21.89 -15.07
N GLY A 76 2.91 -22.12 -14.21
CA GLY A 76 3.03 -22.05 -12.77
C GLY A 76 2.74 -20.67 -12.17
N TYR A 77 2.30 -19.68 -12.96
CA TYR A 77 1.88 -18.39 -12.42
C TYR A 77 0.53 -18.50 -11.73
N GLN A 78 0.42 -17.84 -10.59
CA GLN A 78 -0.77 -17.85 -9.76
C GLN A 78 -1.55 -16.55 -9.91
N TYR A 79 -2.87 -16.67 -10.01
CA TYR A 79 -3.79 -15.54 -10.10
C TYR A 79 -4.79 -15.65 -8.96
N GLY A 80 -5.11 -14.52 -8.34
CA GLY A 80 -6.02 -14.45 -7.20
C GLY A 80 -7.15 -13.46 -7.43
N VAL A 81 -8.38 -13.83 -7.07
CA VAL A 81 -9.52 -12.91 -7.01
C VAL A 81 -10.10 -12.95 -5.61
N ILE A 82 -10.14 -11.80 -4.95
CA ILE A 82 -10.50 -11.66 -3.55
C ILE A 82 -11.71 -10.80 -3.47
N GLN A 83 -12.75 -11.32 -2.84
CA GLN A 83 -14.02 -10.63 -2.66
C GLN A 83 -14.17 -10.29 -1.18
N ALA A 84 -14.53 -9.04 -0.92
CA ALA A 84 -14.92 -8.58 0.40
C ALA A 84 -16.25 -9.21 0.82
N GLU A 85 -16.55 -9.14 2.12
CA GLU A 85 -17.94 -9.33 2.56
C GLU A 85 -18.82 -8.19 1.99
N PRO A 86 -20.12 -8.44 1.77
CA PRO A 86 -21.05 -7.40 1.33
C PRO A 86 -20.97 -6.13 2.20
N GLY A 87 -20.75 -4.98 1.57
CA GLY A 87 -20.63 -3.68 2.23
C GLY A 87 -19.24 -3.37 2.80
N LYS A 88 -18.34 -4.36 2.92
CA LYS A 88 -16.93 -4.17 3.35
C LYS A 88 -16.00 -4.02 2.14
N ARG A 89 -14.71 -3.86 2.42
CA ARG A 89 -13.62 -3.89 1.43
C ARG A 89 -12.65 -5.01 1.80
N ALA A 90 -12.16 -5.71 0.79
CA ALA A 90 -10.99 -6.56 0.90
C ALA A 90 -9.77 -5.68 1.08
N PHE A 91 -8.74 -6.23 1.70
CA PHE A 91 -7.53 -5.51 2.06
C PHE A 91 -6.31 -6.19 1.46
N PHE A 92 -5.39 -5.39 0.94
CA PHE A 92 -4.09 -5.79 0.44
C PHE A 92 -3.01 -4.93 1.10
N ARG A 93 -1.87 -5.53 1.43
CA ARG A 93 -0.66 -4.82 1.84
C ARG A 93 0.56 -5.54 1.29
N GLN A 94 1.54 -4.77 0.85
CA GLN A 94 2.85 -5.28 0.42
C GLN A 94 3.95 -4.28 0.81
N LYS A 95 5.12 -4.79 1.20
CA LYS A 95 6.33 -4.00 1.33
C LYS A 95 6.94 -3.77 -0.05
N ARG A 96 7.28 -2.52 -0.38
CA ARG A 96 8.00 -2.20 -1.61
C ARG A 96 9.47 -2.57 -1.47
N ASP A 97 10.06 -3.02 -2.56
CA ASP A 97 11.50 -3.21 -2.68
C ASP A 97 12.19 -1.85 -2.66
N THR A 98 12.72 -1.47 -1.49
CA THR A 98 13.56 -0.28 -1.32
C THR A 98 15.02 -0.67 -1.20
N GLN A 99 15.92 0.24 -1.61
CA GLN A 99 17.36 0.02 -1.49
C GLN A 99 17.73 -0.24 -0.02
N PRO A 100 18.65 -1.19 0.28
CA PRO A 100 19.10 -1.41 1.65
C PRO A 100 19.52 -0.11 2.34
N GLY A 101 19.01 0.13 3.56
CA GLY A 101 19.25 1.35 4.34
C GLY A 101 18.26 2.50 4.09
N GLN A 102 17.34 2.37 3.13
CA GLN A 102 16.22 3.31 2.98
C GLN A 102 15.09 2.99 3.95
N ALA A 103 14.24 3.99 4.22
CA ALA A 103 13.04 3.79 5.00
C ALA A 103 12.14 2.73 4.35
N GLU A 104 11.47 1.92 5.18
CA GLU A 104 10.51 0.94 4.67
C GLU A 104 9.34 1.65 4.00
N GLU A 105 8.98 1.17 2.81
CA GLU A 105 7.81 1.64 2.09
C GLU A 105 6.78 0.52 1.99
N PHE A 106 5.51 0.85 2.21
CA PHE A 106 4.40 -0.08 2.09
C PHE A 106 3.35 0.48 1.14
N ILE A 107 2.80 -0.40 0.32
CA ILE A 107 1.57 -0.16 -0.42
C ILE A 107 0.46 -0.88 0.30
N GLU A 108 -0.60 -0.16 0.61
CA GLU A 108 -1.88 -0.72 1.05
C GLU A 108 -2.95 -0.41 0.03
N GLY A 109 -3.86 -1.35 -0.18
CA GLY A 109 -5.00 -1.15 -1.05
C GLY A 109 -6.25 -1.81 -0.49
N GLU A 110 -7.38 -1.18 -0.76
CA GLU A 110 -8.71 -1.65 -0.40
C GLU A 110 -9.65 -1.55 -1.61
N GLY A 111 -10.58 -2.49 -1.73
CA GLY A 111 -11.63 -2.49 -2.74
C GLY A 111 -12.67 -3.56 -2.45
N GLU A 112 -13.84 -3.54 -3.10
CA GLU A 112 -14.81 -4.63 -2.94
C GLU A 112 -14.28 -5.93 -3.55
N THR A 113 -13.55 -5.82 -4.66
CA THR A 113 -12.81 -6.92 -5.28
C THR A 113 -11.35 -6.52 -5.49
N ILE A 114 -10.43 -7.43 -5.18
CA ILE A 114 -9.00 -7.30 -5.49
C ILE A 114 -8.61 -8.43 -6.42
N GLU A 115 -8.06 -8.10 -7.57
CA GLU A 115 -7.49 -9.08 -8.51
C GLU A 115 -5.98 -8.98 -8.49
N TYR A 116 -5.31 -10.13 -8.45
CA TYR A 116 -3.87 -10.26 -8.59
C TYR A 116 -3.54 -11.12 -9.80
N ASP A 117 -2.71 -10.57 -10.68
CA ASP A 117 -2.10 -11.28 -11.80
C ASP A 117 -0.63 -11.55 -11.46
N GLY A 118 -0.29 -12.81 -11.15
CA GLY A 118 1.09 -13.16 -10.78
C GLY A 118 2.08 -13.21 -11.94
N LYS A 119 1.60 -13.16 -13.19
CA LYS A 119 2.46 -13.15 -14.38
C LYS A 119 2.87 -11.73 -14.75
N ALA A 120 1.90 -10.82 -14.80
CA ALA A 120 2.14 -9.39 -15.01
C ALA A 120 2.58 -8.66 -13.73
N ASP A 121 2.36 -9.30 -12.58
CA ASP A 121 2.56 -8.76 -11.25
C ASP A 121 1.81 -7.44 -11.03
N ILE A 122 0.52 -7.50 -11.35
CA ILE A 122 -0.41 -6.39 -11.28
C ILE A 122 -1.46 -6.68 -10.21
N VAL A 123 -1.75 -5.69 -9.39
CA VAL A 123 -2.86 -5.69 -8.42
C VAL A 123 -3.92 -4.69 -8.89
N LYS A 124 -5.17 -5.12 -8.98
CA LYS A 124 -6.30 -4.28 -9.36
C LYS A 124 -7.33 -4.21 -8.24
N PHE A 125 -7.58 -3.02 -7.74
CA PHE A 125 -8.62 -2.72 -6.76
C PHE A 125 -9.88 -2.24 -7.48
N ILE A 126 -10.99 -2.94 -7.31
CA ILE A 126 -12.23 -2.73 -8.06
C ILE A 126 -13.36 -2.38 -7.11
N ARG A 127 -14.06 -1.30 -7.45
CA ARG A 127 -15.15 -0.65 -6.68
C ARG A 127 -14.70 -0.17 -5.30
N ARG A 128 -15.05 1.09 -4.98
CA ARG A 128 -14.65 1.75 -3.73
C ARG A 128 -13.14 1.62 -3.46
N GLY A 129 -12.36 1.67 -4.54
CA GLY A 129 -10.93 1.49 -4.54
C GLY A 129 -10.24 2.61 -3.78
N GLU A 130 -9.34 2.24 -2.89
CA GLU A 130 -8.46 3.15 -2.17
C GLU A 130 -7.07 2.55 -2.12
N MET A 131 -6.04 3.33 -2.43
CA MET A 131 -4.65 2.92 -2.29
C MET A 131 -3.87 3.97 -1.51
N ARG A 132 -3.03 3.50 -0.60
CA ARG A 132 -2.22 4.30 0.31
C ARG A 132 -0.77 3.86 0.21
N ARG A 133 0.13 4.81 0.04
CA ARG A 133 1.57 4.59 0.16
C ARG A 133 2.05 5.12 1.49
N TYR A 134 2.77 4.29 2.23
CA TYR A 134 3.46 4.68 3.45
C TYR A 134 4.98 4.67 3.23
N ARG A 135 5.68 5.60 3.87
CA ARG A 135 7.14 5.66 3.93
C ARG A 135 7.57 5.93 5.36
N GLY A 136 8.40 5.06 5.93
CA GLY A 136 8.83 5.18 7.34
C GLY A 136 7.65 5.19 8.32
N GLY A 137 6.57 4.48 7.99
CA GLY A 137 5.32 4.45 8.76
C GLY A 137 4.40 5.67 8.59
N GLN A 138 4.82 6.71 7.86
CA GLN A 138 3.99 7.88 7.59
C GLN A 138 3.24 7.74 6.27
N LEU A 139 1.97 8.17 6.24
CA LEU A 139 1.18 8.22 5.00
C LEU A 139 1.78 9.25 4.06
N ASN A 140 2.23 8.80 2.90
CA ASN A 140 2.87 9.62 1.89
C ASN A 140 1.90 10.02 0.78
N ASP A 141 1.19 9.05 0.20
CA ASP A 141 0.21 9.31 -0.86
C ASP A 141 -1.07 8.52 -0.57
N GLN A 142 -2.24 9.10 -0.89
CA GLN A 142 -3.52 8.42 -0.85
C GLN A 142 -4.31 8.72 -2.11
N VAL A 143 -4.84 7.68 -2.76
CA VAL A 143 -5.65 7.79 -3.97
C VAL A 143 -6.94 6.99 -3.84
N THR A 144 -8.02 7.51 -4.42
CA THR A 144 -9.32 6.82 -4.47
C THR A 144 -9.88 6.83 -5.89
N GLY A 145 -10.52 5.73 -6.29
CA GLY A 145 -11.14 5.58 -7.60
C GLY A 145 -12.07 4.38 -7.69
N SER A 146 -12.74 4.26 -8.84
CA SER A 146 -13.59 3.09 -9.13
C SER A 146 -12.74 1.87 -9.45
N ILE A 147 -11.64 2.07 -10.18
CA ILE A 147 -10.63 1.05 -10.46
C ILE A 147 -9.26 1.68 -10.20
N ILE A 148 -8.42 1.01 -9.41
CA ILE A 148 -7.00 1.37 -9.24
C ILE A 148 -6.18 0.16 -9.69
N VAL A 149 -5.23 0.38 -10.59
CA VAL A 149 -4.30 -0.66 -11.03
C VAL A 149 -2.91 -0.28 -10.53
N TYR A 150 -2.22 -1.20 -9.86
CA TYR A 150 -0.85 -1.04 -9.41
C TYR A 150 0.02 -2.13 -10.02
N ASN A 151 1.14 -1.75 -10.62
CA ASN A 151 2.13 -2.65 -11.17
C ASN A 151 3.32 -2.72 -10.21
N ASN A 152 3.57 -3.89 -9.59
CA ASN A 152 4.65 -3.98 -8.60
C ASN A 152 6.05 -4.12 -9.25
N ILE A 153 6.15 -4.30 -10.57
CA ILE A 153 7.43 -4.29 -11.30
C ILE A 153 7.91 -2.86 -11.53
N THR A 154 7.02 -1.97 -11.95
CA THR A 154 7.36 -0.59 -12.32
C THR A 154 7.06 0.43 -11.24
N ASP A 155 6.43 0.02 -10.14
CA ASP A 155 5.91 0.90 -9.09
C ASP A 155 4.90 1.95 -9.59
N VAL A 156 4.32 1.76 -10.78
CA VAL A 156 3.34 2.67 -11.37
C VAL A 156 1.94 2.27 -10.96
N TYR A 157 1.12 3.26 -10.58
CA TYR A 157 -0.32 3.09 -10.41
C TYR A 157 -1.12 3.98 -11.36
N THR A 158 -2.24 3.46 -11.83
CA THR A 158 -3.26 4.19 -12.60
C THR A 158 -4.58 4.16 -11.84
N VAL A 159 -5.37 5.21 -11.98
CA VAL A 159 -6.66 5.34 -11.30
C VAL A 159 -7.71 5.78 -12.30
N ASP A 160 -8.76 4.97 -12.44
CA ASP A 160 -9.92 5.28 -13.25
C ASP A 160 -11.09 5.68 -12.36
N GLY A 161 -11.65 6.85 -12.66
CA GLY A 161 -12.83 7.39 -11.97
C GLY A 161 -14.16 6.88 -12.52
N GLN A 162 -14.19 5.90 -13.44
CA GLN A 162 -15.39 5.50 -14.22
C GLN A 162 -16.68 5.51 -13.39
N LYS A 163 -17.70 6.18 -13.92
CA LYS A 163 -19.04 6.32 -13.35
C LYS A 163 -19.74 4.96 -13.46
N THR A 164 -19.96 4.25 -12.36
CA THR A 164 -20.87 3.09 -12.38
C THR A 164 -22.28 3.60 -12.65
N SER A 165 -22.75 3.42 -13.89
CA SER A 165 -24.12 3.72 -14.32
C SER A 165 -25.10 2.79 -13.59
N GLY A 166 -25.83 3.30 -12.59
CA GLY A 166 -26.92 2.50 -11.98
C GLY A 166 -27.38 2.84 -10.56
N GLY A 167 -27.24 4.06 -10.03
CA GLY A 167 -27.76 4.37 -8.70
C GLY A 167 -27.96 5.87 -8.46
N LEU A 168 -29.08 6.22 -7.80
CA LEU A 168 -29.51 7.58 -7.46
C LEU A 168 -28.39 8.37 -6.73
N PRO A 169 -28.36 9.70 -6.86
CA PRO A 169 -27.33 10.53 -6.23
C PRO A 169 -27.45 10.46 -4.70
N SER A 170 -26.53 9.73 -4.07
CA SER A 170 -26.27 9.82 -2.64
C SER A 170 -24.94 10.53 -2.41
N SER A 171 -25.00 11.61 -1.62
CA SER A 171 -23.90 12.47 -1.21
C SER A 171 -22.91 11.71 -0.31
N SER A 172 -22.12 10.81 -0.90
CA SER A 172 -21.01 10.15 -0.21
C SER A 172 -19.76 10.15 -1.10
N VAL A 173 -18.62 10.40 -0.47
CA VAL A 173 -17.30 10.45 -1.10
C VAL A 173 -17.05 9.14 -1.87
N GLY A 174 -16.95 9.22 -3.20
CA GLY A 174 -16.55 8.08 -4.05
C GLY A 174 -17.46 7.74 -5.24
N GLN A 175 -18.63 8.38 -5.43
CA GLN A 175 -19.53 8.02 -6.55
C GLN A 175 -19.48 8.93 -7.78
N GLY A 176 -18.64 9.96 -7.76
CA GLY A 176 -18.67 11.00 -8.78
C GLY A 176 -17.48 10.95 -9.71
N GLY A 177 -17.31 9.91 -10.54
CA GLY A 177 -16.54 10.00 -11.81
C GLY A 177 -15.03 10.36 -11.74
N ARG A 178 -14.53 10.76 -10.57
CA ARG A 178 -13.37 11.65 -10.43
C ARG A 178 -12.35 10.98 -9.54
N VAL A 179 -11.14 10.92 -10.06
CA VAL A 179 -9.94 10.53 -9.32
C VAL A 179 -9.66 11.57 -8.25
N ARG A 180 -9.39 11.14 -7.02
CA ARG A 180 -8.82 12.00 -5.97
C ARG A 180 -7.47 11.46 -5.58
N ALA A 181 -6.48 12.35 -5.51
CA ALA A 181 -5.14 12.05 -5.03
C ALA A 181 -4.77 13.12 -3.99
N THR A 182 -4.28 12.70 -2.84
CA THR A 182 -3.68 13.57 -1.83
C THR A 182 -2.24 13.13 -1.66
N MET A 183 -1.30 14.04 -1.97
CA MET A 183 0.12 13.82 -1.80
C MET A 183 0.57 14.60 -0.58
N ALA A 184 1.28 13.96 0.34
CA ALA A 184 1.89 14.64 1.46
C ALA A 184 3.05 15.52 0.97
N PRO A 185 3.20 16.76 1.46
CA PRO A 185 4.36 17.58 1.15
C PRO A 185 5.65 16.85 1.51
N ARG A 186 6.59 16.77 0.55
CA ARG A 186 7.96 16.36 0.87
C ARG A 186 8.60 17.52 1.64
N GLU A 187 9.13 17.24 2.83
CA GLU A 187 9.95 18.21 3.55
C GLU A 187 11.08 18.68 2.62
N GLY A 188 11.19 20.00 2.42
CA GLY A 188 12.14 20.61 1.48
C GLY A 188 11.52 21.39 0.31
N THR A 189 10.21 21.63 0.28
CA THR A 189 9.61 22.56 -0.72
C THR A 189 9.79 24.02 -0.27
N PRO A 190 10.57 24.87 -0.96
CA PRO A 190 10.63 26.31 -0.65
C PRO A 190 9.27 26.92 -0.99
N GLY A 191 8.47 27.26 0.03
CA GLY A 191 7.16 27.88 -0.17
C GLY A 191 6.07 27.49 0.82
N ALA A 192 6.31 26.57 1.76
CA ALA A 192 5.39 26.35 2.87
C ALA A 192 5.47 27.54 3.84
N GLN A 193 4.68 28.58 3.57
CA GLN A 193 4.44 29.65 4.54
C GLN A 193 3.85 29.05 5.82
N PRO A 194 4.37 29.39 7.01
CA PRO A 194 3.77 28.96 8.26
C PRO A 194 2.33 29.49 8.33
N LYS A 195 1.40 28.56 8.54
CA LYS A 195 -0.01 28.87 8.83
C LYS A 195 -0.06 29.83 10.04
N PRO A 196 -0.73 30.99 9.94
CA PRO A 196 -0.84 31.89 11.08
C PRO A 196 -1.55 31.16 12.23
N ALA A 197 -0.94 31.24 13.41
CA ALA A 197 -1.50 30.74 14.66
C ALA A 197 -2.90 31.33 14.86
N SER A 198 -3.88 30.46 15.12
CA SER A 198 -5.20 30.90 15.56
C SER A 198 -5.05 31.64 16.90
N PRO A 199 -5.75 32.77 17.09
CA PRO A 199 -5.61 33.58 18.29
C PRO A 199 -6.10 32.82 19.52
N GLU A 200 -5.20 32.66 20.49
CA GLU A 200 -5.48 32.11 21.80
C GLU A 200 -6.62 32.91 22.45
N THR A 201 -7.67 32.21 22.85
CA THR A 201 -8.75 32.80 23.64
C THR A 201 -8.20 33.11 25.03
N PRO A 202 -8.14 34.37 25.48
CA PRO A 202 -7.62 34.65 26.81
C PRO A 202 -8.62 34.14 27.86
N LEU A 203 -8.15 33.23 28.72
CA LEU A 203 -8.85 32.81 29.92
C LEU A 203 -9.07 34.03 30.80
N ARG A 204 -10.35 34.39 31.03
CA ARG A 204 -10.72 35.46 31.96
C ARG A 204 -10.50 34.97 33.39
N PRO A 205 -9.76 35.70 34.25
CA PRO A 205 -9.73 35.40 35.68
C PRO A 205 -11.10 35.74 36.30
N SER A 206 -11.71 34.78 37.00
CA SER A 206 -12.90 35.04 37.82
C SER A 206 -12.52 35.83 39.06
N MET A 207 -13.18 36.98 39.26
CA MET A 207 -13.16 37.73 40.51
C MET A 207 -14.52 37.58 41.20
N THR A 208 -14.54 36.84 42.30
CA THR A 208 -15.55 36.88 43.38
C THR A 208 -14.79 36.45 44.64
N LEU A 209 -14.30 37.32 45.53
CA LEU A 209 -14.95 38.26 46.45
C LEU A 209 -16.00 37.63 47.37
N GLY A 210 -15.62 37.38 48.63
CA GLY A 210 -16.51 37.53 49.80
C GLY A 210 -16.63 36.35 50.78
N GLY A 211 -16.07 36.53 51.99
CA GLY A 211 -16.45 35.88 53.26
C GLY A 211 -15.83 34.49 53.51
N GLU A 212 -15.38 34.09 54.70
CA GLU A 212 -15.48 34.64 56.06
C GLU A 212 -14.52 33.85 56.99
N LYS A 213 -13.95 34.54 57.99
CA LYS A 213 -13.31 34.15 59.28
C LYS A 213 -12.81 32.71 59.56
N ALA A 214 -11.59 32.64 60.11
CA ALA A 214 -11.24 32.20 61.49
C ALA A 214 -9.72 32.47 61.69
N GLU A 215 -9.27 33.25 62.69
CA GLU A 215 -8.75 32.80 64.01
C GLU A 215 -7.61 31.75 63.87
N GLU A 216 -6.40 31.85 64.44
CA GLU A 216 -5.98 32.17 65.80
C GLU A 216 -4.43 32.07 65.89
N LYS A 217 -3.80 32.78 66.86
CA LYS A 217 -2.46 32.55 67.49
C LYS A 217 -1.19 32.76 66.64
N LYS A 218 -0.11 33.39 67.13
CA LYS A 218 0.36 33.74 68.48
C LYS A 218 1.40 34.85 68.33
#